data_AF-A0A177MTB2-F1
#
_entry.id   AF-A0A177MTB2-F1
#
_cell.length_a   1.000
_cell.length_b   1.000
_cell.length_c   1.000
_cell.angle_alpha   90.00
_cell.angle_beta   90.00
_cell.angle_gamma   90.00
#
_symmetry.space_group_name_H-M   'P 1'
#
loop_
_entity.id
_entity.type
_entity.pdbx_description
1 polymer ?
#
loop_
_entity_poly.entity_id
_entity_poly.type
_entity_poly.pdbx_seq_one_letter_code
_entity_poly.pdbx_strand_id
1 'polypeptide(L)'
;MTILHYNRSQLATAGLLAFSALTAVLAPGTASAAQVSGDATITINNAAFAAASVNVGAGYPNGWIVAKHWGASDNLLGITGATTGGTALSATASTPMSFAVNANTTTNNYPASGPYGRTEQATTMDAGNTSVGQIGLSGAWLLTSPGGSGILTPYDFSLVKTAGIWNIKTFDTGFSTQNFLKLTNVAESVNGNGELLLSGDLQWTGLWAGLVGANTNAVVGTFSLAPSAVPVPAAVWMFGSGLLGLLGASRRKALVAAY
;
A
#
# COMPACT_ATOMS: atom_id res chain seq x y z
N MET A 1 55.14 56.22 15.81
CA MET A 1 53.97 55.84 16.61
C MET A 1 52.88 55.45 15.62
N THR A 2 52.73 54.15 15.35
CA THR A 2 51.96 53.63 14.20
C THR A 2 50.96 52.60 14.73
N ILE A 3 49.67 52.88 14.57
CA ILE A 3 48.55 52.07 15.07
C ILE A 3 48.23 50.99 14.04
N LEU A 4 48.33 49.72 14.43
CA LEU A 4 47.93 48.55 13.63
C LEU A 4 46.42 48.29 13.81
N HIS A 5 45.65 48.45 12.73
CA HIS A 5 44.24 48.03 12.66
C HIS A 5 44.16 46.52 12.39
N TYR A 6 43.51 45.76 13.29
CA TYR A 6 43.22 44.34 13.10
C TYR A 6 41.94 44.12 12.29
N ASN A 7 42.05 43.30 11.24
CA ASN A 7 41.01 42.96 10.27
C ASN A 7 39.86 42.12 10.89
N ARG A 8 38.66 42.71 10.97
CA ARG A 8 37.40 42.02 11.38
C ARG A 8 36.73 41.22 10.24
N SER A 9 37.29 41.19 9.04
CA SER A 9 36.64 40.66 7.83
C SER A 9 36.78 39.14 7.62
N GLN A 10 37.62 38.43 8.39
CA GLN A 10 37.85 36.98 8.19
C GLN A 10 36.78 36.08 8.83
N LEU A 11 36.01 36.58 9.80
CA LEU A 11 34.98 35.79 10.50
C LEU A 11 33.67 35.66 9.71
N ALA A 12 33.34 36.61 8.83
CA ALA A 12 32.13 36.57 8.02
C ALA A 12 32.22 35.51 6.90
N THR A 13 33.41 35.29 6.35
CA THR A 13 33.64 34.31 5.27
C THR A 13 33.65 32.87 5.77
N ALA A 14 34.09 32.63 7.02
CA ALA A 14 34.05 31.30 7.64
C ALA A 14 32.61 30.85 7.98
N GLY A 15 31.73 31.78 8.38
CA GLY A 15 30.32 31.48 8.66
C GLY A 15 29.51 31.10 7.42
N LEU A 16 29.79 31.72 6.27
CA LEU A 16 29.09 31.43 5.02
C LEU A 16 29.48 30.06 4.43
N LEU A 17 30.75 29.68 4.56
CA LEU A 17 31.26 28.36 4.11
C LEU A 17 30.81 27.20 5.00
N ALA A 18 30.58 27.44 6.29
CA ALA A 18 30.02 26.42 7.18
C ALA A 18 28.54 26.14 6.89
N PHE A 19 27.77 27.14 6.45
CA PHE A 19 26.36 26.96 6.07
C PHE A 19 26.20 26.23 4.73
N SER A 20 27.06 26.48 3.73
CA SER A 20 27.03 25.76 2.46
C SER A 20 27.56 24.32 2.56
N ALA A 21 28.48 24.05 3.49
CA ALA A 21 28.92 22.69 3.79
C ALA A 21 27.85 21.89 4.56
N LEU A 22 27.06 22.53 5.44
CA LEU A 22 26.02 21.83 6.21
C LEU A 22 24.76 21.53 5.37
N THR A 23 24.41 22.37 4.39
CA THR A 23 23.34 22.05 3.43
C THR A 23 23.72 20.92 2.47
N ALA A 24 25.02 20.70 2.20
CA ALA A 24 25.48 19.56 1.40
C ALA A 24 25.53 18.23 2.18
N VAL A 25 25.55 18.27 3.51
CA VAL A 25 25.48 17.05 4.37
C VAL A 25 24.03 16.61 4.64
N LEU A 26 23.04 17.44 4.32
CA LEU A 26 21.66 17.01 4.09
C LEU A 26 21.50 16.47 2.67
N ALA A 27 22.47 15.68 2.19
CA ALA A 27 22.25 14.82 1.05
C ALA A 27 20.95 14.04 1.33
N PRO A 28 20.00 13.98 0.38
CA PRO A 28 18.88 13.06 0.52
C PRO A 28 19.51 11.70 0.78
N GLY A 29 19.27 11.16 1.99
CA GLY A 29 19.73 9.83 2.32
C GLY A 29 19.29 8.95 1.15
N THR A 30 20.23 8.23 0.55
CA THR A 30 19.90 7.18 -0.42
C THR A 30 18.87 6.32 0.30
N ALA A 31 17.59 6.46 -0.05
CA ALA A 31 16.54 5.69 0.55
C ALA A 31 16.94 4.24 0.30
N SER A 32 17.31 3.53 1.37
CA SER A 32 17.47 2.09 1.29
C SER A 32 16.17 1.57 0.70
N ALA A 33 16.26 0.69 -0.29
CA ALA A 33 15.16 -0.12 -0.81
C ALA A 33 14.18 -0.47 0.32
N ALA A 34 13.07 0.25 0.40
CA ALA A 34 12.08 0.06 1.44
C ALA A 34 11.01 -0.85 0.87
N GLN A 35 10.70 -1.92 1.61
CA GLN A 35 9.56 -2.74 1.25
C GLN A 35 8.30 -1.88 1.21
N VAL A 36 7.43 -2.20 0.25
CA VAL A 36 6.13 -1.54 0.16
C VAL A 36 5.39 -1.72 1.49
N SER A 37 4.76 -0.64 1.96
CA SER A 37 4.00 -0.62 3.21
C SER A 37 2.81 0.34 3.09
N GLY A 38 1.93 0.35 4.09
CA GLY A 38 0.74 1.19 4.12
C GLY A 38 -0.55 0.42 3.95
N ASP A 39 -1.56 1.09 3.41
CA ASP A 39 -2.90 0.55 3.23
C ASP A 39 -3.33 0.72 1.77
N ALA A 40 -3.81 -0.37 1.18
CA ALA A 40 -4.52 -0.32 -0.08
C ALA A 40 -6.01 -0.06 0.18
N THR A 41 -6.60 0.85 -0.58
CA THR A 41 -8.05 1.02 -0.66
C THR A 41 -8.53 0.40 -1.96
N ILE A 42 -9.40 -0.60 -1.84
CA ILE A 42 -10.13 -1.16 -2.98
C ILE A 42 -11.58 -0.69 -2.90
N THR A 43 -12.02 0.03 -3.93
CA THR A 43 -13.42 0.47 -4.05
C THR A 43 -14.10 -0.35 -5.11
N ILE A 44 -15.13 -1.11 -4.72
CA ILE A 44 -15.93 -1.89 -5.68
C ILE A 44 -17.26 -1.18 -5.91
N ASN A 45 -17.59 -0.96 -7.17
CA ASN A 45 -18.93 -0.57 -7.59
C ASN A 45 -19.74 -1.84 -7.86
N ASN A 46 -20.56 -2.26 -6.90
CA ASN A 46 -21.30 -3.52 -7.03
C ASN A 46 -22.32 -3.52 -8.18
N ALA A 47 -22.83 -2.36 -8.60
CA ALA A 47 -23.67 -2.29 -9.80
C ALA A 47 -22.87 -2.62 -11.07
N ALA A 48 -21.66 -2.07 -11.21
CA ALA A 48 -20.77 -2.37 -12.33
C ALA A 48 -20.19 -3.80 -12.24
N PHE A 49 -19.84 -4.26 -11.04
CA PHE A 49 -19.35 -5.61 -10.77
C PHE A 49 -20.39 -6.68 -11.16
N ALA A 50 -21.66 -6.45 -10.80
CA ALA A 50 -22.78 -7.29 -11.20
C ALA A 50 -23.05 -7.23 -12.71
N ALA A 51 -23.08 -6.03 -13.30
CA ALA A 51 -23.28 -5.87 -14.74
C ALA A 51 -22.14 -6.49 -15.57
N ALA A 52 -20.93 -6.55 -15.03
CA ALA A 52 -19.80 -7.18 -15.66
C ALA A 52 -19.85 -8.71 -15.59
N SER A 53 -20.49 -9.30 -14.57
CA SER A 53 -20.62 -10.76 -14.42
C SER A 53 -21.85 -11.29 -15.16
N VAL A 54 -21.78 -11.24 -16.49
CA VAL A 54 -22.84 -11.63 -17.42
C VAL A 54 -22.44 -12.89 -18.17
N ASN A 55 -22.97 -14.02 -17.74
CA ASN A 55 -22.69 -15.30 -18.36
C ASN A 55 -23.20 -15.33 -19.80
N VAL A 56 -22.30 -15.70 -20.72
CA VAL A 56 -22.64 -15.95 -22.13
C VAL A 56 -23.08 -17.41 -22.38
N GLY A 57 -23.21 -18.24 -21.33
CA GLY A 57 -23.71 -19.62 -21.38
C GLY A 57 -24.88 -19.87 -20.43
N ALA A 58 -25.87 -20.65 -20.88
CA ALA A 58 -27.02 -21.05 -20.07
C ALA A 58 -26.56 -21.88 -18.85
N GLY A 59 -26.95 -21.46 -17.63
CA GLY A 59 -26.86 -22.31 -16.44
C GLY A 59 -26.02 -21.78 -15.27
N TYR A 60 -25.27 -20.68 -15.39
CA TYR A 60 -24.64 -20.06 -14.21
C TYR A 60 -25.28 -18.73 -13.83
N PRO A 61 -25.22 -18.35 -12.54
CA PRO A 61 -25.91 -17.15 -12.10
C PRO A 61 -25.16 -15.89 -12.53
N ASN A 62 -25.91 -14.92 -13.04
CA ASN A 62 -25.42 -13.59 -13.45
C ASN A 62 -25.53 -12.61 -12.30
N GLY A 63 -24.76 -11.52 -12.29
CA GLY A 63 -24.99 -10.42 -11.35
C GLY A 63 -24.33 -10.60 -9.98
N TRP A 64 -23.15 -11.21 -9.95
CA TRP A 64 -22.36 -11.36 -8.73
C TRP A 64 -22.05 -10.01 -8.10
N ILE A 65 -22.05 -9.96 -6.78
CA ILE A 65 -21.65 -8.78 -6.00
C ILE A 65 -20.63 -9.19 -4.93
N VAL A 66 -19.82 -8.24 -4.49
CA VAL A 66 -19.06 -8.36 -3.24
C VAL A 66 -20.00 -8.01 -2.10
N ALA A 67 -20.48 -9.02 -1.38
CA ALA A 67 -21.48 -8.85 -0.32
C ALA A 67 -20.85 -8.45 1.02
N LYS A 68 -19.67 -9.00 1.34
CA LYS A 68 -18.99 -8.75 2.60
C LYS A 68 -17.48 -8.66 2.45
N HIS A 69 -16.86 -7.96 3.39
CA HIS A 69 -15.42 -7.79 3.54
C HIS A 69 -14.97 -8.06 4.97
N TRP A 70 -13.81 -8.70 5.12
CA TRP A 70 -13.09 -8.88 6.38
C TRP A 70 -11.68 -8.33 6.23
N GLY A 71 -11.17 -7.70 7.30
CA GLY A 71 -9.87 -7.01 7.29
C GLY A 71 -8.75 -7.85 7.88
N ALA A 72 -7.63 -7.19 8.19
CA ALA A 72 -6.41 -7.84 8.72
C ALA A 72 -6.62 -8.61 10.04
N SER A 73 -7.53 -8.16 10.90
CA SER A 73 -7.88 -8.87 12.15
C SER A 73 -8.45 -10.27 11.92
N ASP A 74 -8.92 -10.55 10.70
CA ASP A 74 -9.64 -11.77 10.34
C ASP A 74 -8.80 -12.69 9.42
N ASN A 75 -7.49 -12.47 9.28
CA ASN A 75 -6.63 -13.32 8.43
C ASN A 75 -6.58 -14.79 8.88
N LEU A 76 -6.85 -15.05 10.17
CA LEU A 76 -6.96 -16.39 10.74
C LEU A 76 -8.38 -16.98 10.64
N LEU A 77 -9.37 -16.21 10.18
CA LEU A 77 -10.74 -16.66 10.06
C LEU A 77 -10.94 -17.41 8.73
N GLY A 78 -11.46 -18.63 8.80
CA GLY A 78 -11.92 -19.34 7.61
C GLY A 78 -13.17 -18.68 7.04
N ILE A 79 -13.09 -18.18 5.81
CA ILE A 79 -14.23 -17.50 5.17
C ILE A 79 -14.99 -18.49 4.30
N THR A 80 -16.27 -18.62 4.58
CA THR A 80 -17.24 -19.50 3.91
C THR A 80 -18.60 -18.80 3.82
N GLY A 81 -19.55 -19.40 3.10
CA GLY A 81 -20.93 -18.91 3.05
C GLY A 81 -21.65 -18.80 4.41
N ALA A 82 -21.25 -19.60 5.39
CA ALA A 82 -21.81 -19.59 6.74
C ALA A 82 -21.07 -18.63 7.69
N THR A 83 -20.00 -17.98 7.24
CA THR A 83 -19.16 -17.15 8.11
C THR A 83 -19.91 -15.88 8.53
N THR A 84 -20.03 -15.70 9.84
CA THR A 84 -20.65 -14.52 10.46
C THR A 84 -19.65 -13.37 10.61
N GLY A 85 -20.16 -12.17 10.86
CA GLY A 85 -19.33 -10.95 10.91
C GLY A 85 -19.05 -10.38 9.52
N GLY A 86 -17.93 -9.66 9.43
CA GLY A 86 -17.54 -8.88 8.26
C GLY A 86 -18.35 -7.60 8.10
N THR A 87 -17.80 -6.64 7.36
CA THR A 87 -18.51 -5.44 6.93
C THR A 87 -19.41 -5.80 5.75
N ALA A 88 -20.71 -5.52 5.84
CA ALA A 88 -21.63 -5.67 4.71
C ALA A 88 -21.46 -4.50 3.73
N LEU A 89 -21.46 -4.80 2.42
CA LEU A 89 -21.31 -3.81 1.37
C LEU A 89 -22.67 -3.49 0.72
N SER A 90 -22.78 -2.30 0.14
CA SER A 90 -23.96 -1.94 -0.65
C SER A 90 -24.02 -2.77 -1.93
N ALA A 91 -25.18 -3.34 -2.25
CA ALA A 91 -25.39 -4.11 -3.48
C ALA A 91 -25.40 -3.23 -4.76
N THR A 92 -25.54 -1.91 -4.63
CA THR A 92 -25.73 -0.99 -5.76
C THR A 92 -24.76 0.19 -5.78
N ALA A 93 -24.11 0.50 -4.66
CA ALA A 93 -23.20 1.64 -4.56
C ALA A 93 -21.73 1.21 -4.57
N SER A 94 -20.85 2.18 -4.82
CA SER A 94 -19.41 2.02 -4.62
C SER A 94 -19.08 2.00 -3.14
N THR A 95 -18.36 0.98 -2.68
CA THR A 95 -17.95 0.86 -1.28
C THR A 95 -16.41 0.76 -1.19
N PRO A 96 -15.73 1.72 -0.54
CA PRO A 96 -14.30 1.62 -0.27
C PRO A 96 -14.03 0.63 0.87
N MET A 97 -12.99 -0.17 0.72
CA MET A 97 -12.54 -1.16 1.70
C MET A 97 -11.03 -1.01 1.89
N SER A 98 -10.58 -1.09 3.13
CA SER A 98 -9.15 -1.00 3.48
C SER A 98 -8.52 -2.39 3.57
N PHE A 99 -7.35 -2.53 2.96
CA PHE A 99 -6.52 -3.72 2.88
C PHE A 99 -5.13 -3.34 3.35
N ALA A 100 -4.78 -3.71 4.59
CA ALA A 100 -3.44 -3.46 5.10
C ALA A 100 -2.40 -4.20 4.27
N VAL A 101 -1.28 -3.53 3.97
CA VAL A 101 -0.10 -4.20 3.41
C VAL A 101 0.51 -5.08 4.49
N ASN A 102 0.69 -6.34 4.14
CA ASN A 102 1.22 -7.36 5.04
C ASN A 102 2.68 -7.07 5.37
N ALA A 103 3.01 -7.03 6.67
CA ALA A 103 4.37 -6.76 7.14
C ALA A 103 5.28 -8.00 7.13
N ASN A 104 4.73 -9.20 6.95
CA ASN A 104 5.51 -10.43 6.87
C ASN A 104 6.26 -10.52 5.53
N THR A 105 7.53 -10.91 5.61
CA THR A 105 8.40 -11.11 4.45
C THR A 105 8.40 -12.55 3.95
N THR A 106 7.78 -13.46 4.72
CA THR A 106 7.53 -14.86 4.36
C THR A 106 6.05 -15.16 4.48
N THR A 107 5.52 -15.96 3.56
CA THR A 107 4.10 -16.32 3.54
C THR A 107 3.75 -17.15 4.78
N ASN A 108 2.68 -16.77 5.47
CA ASN A 108 2.19 -17.48 6.65
C ASN A 108 1.07 -18.44 6.25
N ASN A 109 1.14 -19.69 6.71
CA ASN A 109 0.15 -20.71 6.40
C ASN A 109 -0.72 -21.01 7.62
N TYR A 110 -2.03 -20.96 7.44
CA TYR A 110 -3.05 -21.24 8.46
C TYR A 110 -3.98 -22.35 7.96
N PRO A 111 -3.51 -23.61 7.95
CA PRO A 111 -4.25 -24.73 7.33
C PRO A 111 -5.56 -25.07 8.05
N ALA A 112 -5.72 -24.66 9.32
CA ALA A 112 -6.96 -24.87 10.08
C ALA A 112 -8.04 -23.79 9.80
N SER A 113 -7.69 -22.73 9.06
CA SER A 113 -8.58 -21.59 8.82
C SER A 113 -9.47 -21.83 7.60
N GLY A 114 -10.58 -22.55 7.79
CA GLY A 114 -11.57 -22.82 6.74
C GLY A 114 -11.25 -24.04 5.87
N PRO A 115 -12.15 -24.41 4.93
CA PRO A 115 -12.07 -25.68 4.20
C PRO A 115 -10.82 -25.88 3.33
N TYR A 116 -10.24 -24.79 2.84
CA TYR A 116 -9.04 -24.78 1.97
C TYR A 116 -7.88 -24.01 2.60
N GLY A 117 -7.90 -23.85 3.93
CA GLY A 117 -6.93 -23.05 4.68
C GLY A 117 -6.88 -21.57 4.29
N ARG A 118 -6.14 -20.79 5.08
CA ARG A 118 -5.72 -19.42 4.73
C ARG A 118 -4.21 -19.39 4.57
N THR A 119 -3.70 -18.56 3.68
CA THR A 119 -2.29 -18.38 3.37
C THR A 119 -1.97 -16.90 3.19
N GLU A 120 -1.70 -16.22 4.28
CA GLU A 120 -1.40 -14.78 4.28
C GLU A 120 -0.10 -14.51 3.49
N GLN A 121 -0.27 -13.85 2.36
CA GLN A 121 0.79 -13.59 1.39
C GLN A 121 1.83 -12.63 1.96
N ALA A 122 3.11 -12.89 1.72
CA ALA A 122 4.18 -11.98 2.10
C ALA A 122 4.20 -10.70 1.25
N THR A 123 4.77 -9.64 1.81
CA THR A 123 5.27 -8.50 1.04
C THR A 123 6.77 -8.63 0.87
N THR A 124 7.20 -8.76 -0.38
CA THR A 124 8.61 -8.90 -0.78
C THR A 124 9.05 -7.84 -1.77
N MET A 125 8.08 -7.08 -2.31
CA MET A 125 8.33 -6.04 -3.28
C MET A 125 9.01 -4.83 -2.63
N ASP A 126 10.05 -4.36 -3.29
CA ASP A 126 10.71 -3.08 -3.03
C ASP A 126 9.93 -1.96 -3.73
N ALA A 127 9.65 -0.87 -3.01
CA ALA A 127 8.98 0.30 -3.55
C ALA A 127 9.73 0.92 -4.75
N GLY A 128 11.06 0.83 -4.77
CA GLY A 128 11.90 1.34 -5.86
C GLY A 128 12.00 0.40 -7.07
N ASN A 129 11.56 -0.87 -6.95
CA ASN A 129 11.65 -1.86 -8.00
C ASN A 129 10.41 -2.77 -8.05
N THR A 130 9.42 -2.35 -8.84
CA THR A 130 8.15 -3.08 -9.01
C THR A 130 8.23 -4.24 -10.00
N SER A 131 9.40 -4.53 -10.57
CA SER A 131 9.56 -5.64 -11.54
C SER A 131 9.71 -7.02 -10.88
N VAL A 132 9.97 -7.06 -9.57
CA VAL A 132 10.19 -8.29 -8.80
C VAL A 132 9.41 -8.23 -7.49
N GLY A 133 8.96 -9.40 -7.03
CA GLY A 133 8.27 -9.55 -5.75
C GLY A 133 6.77 -9.34 -5.84
N GLN A 134 6.15 -9.23 -4.66
CA GLN A 134 4.72 -9.04 -4.50
C GLN A 134 4.42 -8.17 -3.28
N ILE A 135 3.22 -7.60 -3.24
CA ILE A 135 2.68 -6.88 -2.09
C ILE A 135 1.57 -7.76 -1.52
N GLY A 136 1.76 -8.30 -0.32
CA GLY A 136 0.71 -9.05 0.36
C GLY A 136 -0.34 -8.10 0.90
N LEU A 137 -1.62 -8.43 0.73
CA LEU A 137 -2.74 -7.63 1.20
C LEU A 137 -3.61 -8.47 2.14
N SER A 138 -3.82 -7.95 3.33
CA SER A 138 -4.69 -8.52 4.35
C SER A 138 -6.16 -8.38 3.98
N GLY A 139 -6.95 -9.42 4.25
CA GLY A 139 -8.40 -9.37 4.12
C GLY A 139 -8.98 -10.45 3.22
N ALA A 140 -10.31 -10.43 3.14
CA ALA A 140 -11.09 -11.42 2.42
C ALA A 140 -12.44 -10.85 1.97
N TRP A 141 -13.00 -11.45 0.93
CA TRP A 141 -14.33 -11.13 0.43
C TRP A 141 -15.25 -12.35 0.44
N LEU A 142 -16.55 -12.05 0.52
CA LEU A 142 -17.62 -12.97 0.18
C LEU A 142 -18.32 -12.41 -1.05
N LEU A 143 -18.26 -13.15 -2.15
CA LEU A 143 -19.03 -12.90 -3.35
C LEU A 143 -20.30 -13.75 -3.31
N THR A 144 -21.42 -13.12 -3.66
CA THR A 144 -22.72 -13.81 -3.75
C THR A 144 -23.36 -13.55 -5.09
N SER A 145 -23.97 -14.58 -5.66
CA SER A 145 -24.83 -14.41 -6.81
C SER A 145 -26.23 -13.91 -6.40
N PRO A 146 -27.03 -13.35 -7.32
CA PRO A 146 -28.41 -12.99 -7.06
C PRO A 146 -29.20 -14.21 -6.58
N GLY A 147 -30.06 -14.00 -5.60
CA GLY A 147 -30.80 -15.07 -4.92
C GLY A 147 -29.95 -15.92 -3.95
N GLY A 148 -28.65 -15.63 -3.80
CA GLY A 148 -27.78 -16.28 -2.80
C GLY A 148 -27.41 -17.74 -3.10
N SER A 149 -27.66 -18.23 -4.32
CA SER A 149 -27.43 -19.62 -4.72
C SER A 149 -25.95 -19.95 -4.96
N GLY A 150 -25.15 -18.96 -5.36
CA GLY A 150 -23.71 -19.08 -5.56
C GLY A 150 -22.93 -18.30 -4.51
N ILE A 151 -21.87 -18.93 -3.98
CA ILE A 151 -20.97 -18.34 -3.00
C ILE A 151 -19.54 -18.55 -3.47
N LEU A 152 -18.76 -17.48 -3.50
CA LEU A 152 -17.32 -17.55 -3.68
C LEU A 152 -16.62 -16.70 -2.63
N THR A 153 -15.42 -17.11 -2.22
CA THR A 153 -14.69 -16.45 -1.13
C THR A 153 -13.25 -16.20 -1.55
N PRO A 154 -12.97 -15.14 -2.32
CA PRO A 154 -11.59 -14.76 -2.62
C PRO A 154 -10.97 -14.14 -1.36
N TYR A 155 -9.77 -14.60 -1.03
CA TYR A 155 -9.00 -14.14 0.12
C TYR A 155 -7.51 -14.26 -0.16
N ASP A 156 -6.71 -13.81 0.82
CA ASP A 156 -5.25 -13.89 0.81
C ASP A 156 -4.66 -13.22 -0.42
N PHE A 157 -4.98 -11.95 -0.53
CA PHE A 157 -4.70 -11.16 -1.70
C PHE A 157 -3.20 -10.86 -1.81
N SER A 158 -2.72 -10.82 -3.04
CA SER A 158 -1.41 -10.25 -3.36
C SER A 158 -1.49 -9.41 -4.62
N LEU A 159 -0.72 -8.33 -4.65
CA LEU A 159 -0.56 -7.49 -5.83
C LEU A 159 0.79 -7.83 -6.47
N VAL A 160 0.76 -8.22 -7.75
CA VAL A 160 1.94 -8.65 -8.51
C VAL A 160 1.95 -7.99 -9.87
N LYS A 161 3.10 -7.44 -10.27
CA LYS A 161 3.32 -6.94 -11.63
C LYS A 161 3.88 -8.07 -12.50
N THR A 162 3.14 -8.48 -13.52
CA THR A 162 3.55 -9.52 -14.47
C THR A 162 3.45 -8.97 -15.88
N ALA A 163 4.57 -8.98 -16.62
CA ALA A 163 4.66 -8.41 -17.97
C ALA A 163 4.12 -6.97 -18.06
N GLY A 164 4.41 -6.13 -17.05
CA GLY A 164 3.97 -4.74 -16.98
C GLY A 164 2.53 -4.54 -16.49
N ILE A 165 1.76 -5.61 -16.25
CA ILE A 165 0.37 -5.54 -15.78
C ILE A 165 0.31 -5.86 -14.30
N TRP A 166 -0.33 -4.99 -13.52
CA TRP A 166 -0.63 -5.24 -12.12
C TRP A 166 -1.87 -6.13 -11.97
N ASN A 167 -1.71 -7.23 -11.25
CA ASN A 167 -2.76 -8.19 -10.97
C ASN A 167 -2.93 -8.33 -9.47
N ILE A 168 -4.16 -8.22 -9.00
CA ILE A 168 -4.60 -8.72 -7.71
C ILE A 168 -4.84 -10.22 -7.88
N LYS A 169 -4.09 -11.01 -7.12
CA LYS A 169 -4.17 -12.46 -7.07
C LYS A 169 -4.76 -12.90 -5.75
N THR A 170 -5.42 -14.05 -5.75
CA THR A 170 -5.86 -14.75 -4.54
C THR A 170 -4.99 -15.98 -4.35
N PHE A 171 -5.00 -16.52 -3.13
CA PHE A 171 -4.42 -17.82 -2.85
C PHE A 171 -5.29 -18.61 -1.89
N ASP A 172 -5.48 -19.89 -2.21
CA ASP A 172 -5.97 -20.89 -1.27
C ASP A 172 -5.36 -22.25 -1.64
N THR A 173 -5.45 -23.24 -0.74
CA THR A 173 -4.81 -24.54 -1.00
C THR A 173 -5.52 -25.36 -2.09
N GLY A 174 -6.75 -25.00 -2.47
CA GLY A 174 -7.53 -25.66 -3.51
C GLY A 174 -7.21 -25.15 -4.92
N PHE A 175 -7.14 -23.83 -5.10
CA PHE A 175 -6.92 -23.19 -6.42
C PHE A 175 -5.49 -22.72 -6.64
N SER A 176 -4.62 -22.73 -5.63
CA SER A 176 -3.30 -22.10 -5.66
C SER A 176 -3.38 -20.60 -6.02
N THR A 177 -2.28 -20.00 -6.48
CA THR A 177 -2.27 -18.58 -6.85
C THR A 177 -3.06 -18.34 -8.13
N GLN A 178 -4.13 -17.54 -8.09
CA GLN A 178 -4.96 -17.21 -9.25
C GLN A 178 -5.13 -15.72 -9.45
N ASN A 179 -5.14 -15.27 -10.71
CA ASN A 179 -5.48 -13.88 -11.05
C ASN A 179 -6.97 -13.64 -10.82
N PHE A 180 -7.30 -12.58 -10.08
CA PHE A 180 -8.67 -12.22 -9.72
C PHE A 180 -9.10 -10.91 -10.40
N LEU A 181 -8.38 -9.82 -10.12
CA LEU A 181 -8.59 -8.52 -10.75
C LEU A 181 -7.26 -8.03 -11.33
N LYS A 182 -7.32 -7.19 -12.36
CA LYS A 182 -6.17 -6.46 -12.89
C LYS A 182 -6.41 -4.96 -12.77
N LEU A 183 -5.32 -4.21 -12.68
CA LEU A 183 -5.40 -2.76 -12.79
C LEU A 183 -5.24 -2.36 -14.27
N THR A 184 -6.03 -1.37 -14.67
CA THR A 184 -5.92 -0.62 -15.92
C THR A 184 -5.83 0.87 -15.63
N ASN A 185 -5.44 1.68 -16.62
CA ASN A 185 -5.25 3.13 -16.42
C ASN A 185 -4.35 3.43 -15.22
N VAL A 186 -3.24 2.69 -15.14
CA VAL A 186 -2.37 2.67 -13.97
C VAL A 186 -1.57 3.97 -13.86
N ALA A 187 -1.61 4.57 -12.67
CA ALA A 187 -0.64 5.57 -12.25
C ALA A 187 0.30 4.95 -11.22
N GLU A 188 1.60 4.88 -11.54
CA GLU A 188 2.64 4.29 -10.70
C GLU A 188 3.78 5.29 -10.56
N SER A 189 4.21 5.56 -9.33
CA SER A 189 5.34 6.44 -9.04
C SER A 189 5.94 6.13 -7.68
N VAL A 190 7.15 6.64 -7.43
CA VAL A 190 7.78 6.62 -6.11
C VAL A 190 7.86 8.04 -5.61
N ASN A 191 7.37 8.29 -4.40
CA ASN A 191 7.37 9.64 -3.83
C ASN A 191 8.77 10.06 -3.32
N GLY A 192 8.90 11.29 -2.82
CA GLY A 192 10.17 11.81 -2.30
C GLY A 192 10.73 11.06 -1.07
N ASN A 193 9.92 10.21 -0.44
CA ASN A 193 10.32 9.37 0.68
C ASN A 193 10.72 7.94 0.26
N GLY A 194 10.69 7.63 -1.04
CA GLY A 194 10.99 6.29 -1.54
C GLY A 194 9.80 5.31 -1.44
N GLU A 195 8.58 5.81 -1.27
CA GLU A 195 7.39 4.98 -1.10
C GLU A 195 6.62 4.82 -2.42
N LEU A 196 6.11 3.61 -2.66
CA LEU A 196 5.32 3.31 -3.87
C LEU A 196 3.93 3.93 -3.76
N LEU A 197 3.60 4.77 -4.74
CA LEU A 197 2.26 5.26 -5.01
C LEU A 197 1.72 4.49 -6.22
N LEU A 198 0.57 3.85 -6.06
CA LEU A 198 -0.05 3.07 -7.11
C LEU A 198 -1.57 3.26 -7.12
N SER A 199 -2.14 3.55 -8.28
CA SER A 199 -3.58 3.56 -8.46
C SER A 199 -3.99 3.06 -9.84
N GLY A 200 -5.25 2.71 -9.99
CA GLY A 200 -5.81 2.32 -11.28
C GLY A 200 -7.27 1.87 -11.17
N ASP A 201 -7.86 1.64 -12.34
CA ASP A 201 -9.19 1.05 -12.48
C ASP A 201 -9.10 -0.46 -12.36
N LEU A 202 -10.12 -1.09 -11.76
CA LEU A 202 -10.17 -2.54 -11.59
C LEU A 202 -11.01 -3.18 -12.68
N GLN A 203 -10.48 -4.26 -13.27
CA GLN A 203 -11.19 -5.11 -14.22
C GLN A 203 -11.05 -6.58 -13.82
N TRP A 204 -12.06 -7.38 -14.15
CA TRP A 204 -12.00 -8.84 -14.03
C TRP A 204 -10.88 -9.44 -14.88
N THR A 205 -10.25 -10.51 -14.39
CA THR A 205 -9.27 -11.29 -15.15
C THR A 205 -9.16 -12.72 -14.64
N GLY A 206 -8.40 -13.56 -15.36
CA GLY A 206 -8.00 -14.89 -14.91
C GLY A 206 -9.14 -15.89 -14.70
N LEU A 207 -8.88 -16.87 -13.83
CA LEU A 207 -9.80 -17.96 -13.50
C LEU A 207 -11.12 -17.43 -12.94
N TRP A 208 -11.05 -16.40 -12.10
CA TRP A 208 -12.22 -15.79 -11.47
C TRP A 208 -13.18 -15.15 -12.46
N ALA A 209 -12.66 -14.48 -13.50
CA ALA A 209 -13.50 -13.99 -14.59
C ALA A 209 -14.23 -15.14 -15.30
N GLY A 210 -13.57 -16.28 -15.50
CA GLY A 210 -14.19 -17.47 -16.07
C GLY A 210 -15.31 -18.05 -15.19
N LEU A 211 -15.09 -18.13 -13.87
CA LEU A 211 -16.07 -18.67 -12.91
C LEU A 211 -17.39 -17.89 -12.90
N VAL A 212 -17.32 -16.57 -13.10
CA VAL A 212 -18.51 -15.69 -13.05
C VAL A 212 -18.98 -15.22 -14.43
N GLY A 213 -18.34 -15.69 -15.51
CA GLY A 213 -18.63 -15.24 -16.87
C GLY A 213 -18.41 -13.73 -17.07
N ALA A 214 -17.35 -13.15 -16.49
CA ALA A 214 -17.15 -11.72 -16.51
C ALA A 214 -16.71 -11.15 -17.86
N ASN A 215 -17.24 -9.98 -18.21
CA ASN A 215 -16.66 -9.07 -19.18
C ASN A 215 -15.36 -8.48 -18.62
N THR A 216 -14.21 -8.94 -19.12
CA THR A 216 -12.87 -8.52 -18.68
C THR A 216 -12.44 -7.13 -19.16
N ASN A 217 -13.30 -6.43 -19.88
CA ASN A 217 -13.09 -5.04 -20.33
C ASN A 217 -13.92 -4.03 -19.53
N ALA A 218 -14.86 -4.49 -18.71
CA ALA A 218 -15.68 -3.61 -17.87
C ALA A 218 -14.89 -3.19 -16.62
N VAL A 219 -14.92 -1.89 -16.32
CA VAL A 219 -14.38 -1.35 -15.06
C VAL A 219 -15.37 -1.61 -13.94
N VAL A 220 -14.92 -2.26 -12.88
CA VAL A 220 -15.77 -2.69 -11.75
C VAL A 220 -15.45 -1.99 -10.44
N GLY A 221 -14.43 -1.13 -10.44
CA GLY A 221 -13.96 -0.45 -9.24
C GLY A 221 -12.66 0.28 -9.47
N THR A 222 -12.04 0.72 -8.37
CA THR A 222 -10.73 1.39 -8.36
C THR A 222 -9.85 0.83 -7.26
N PHE A 223 -8.55 0.94 -7.47
CA PHE A 223 -7.50 0.60 -6.53
C PHE A 223 -6.66 1.85 -6.24
N SER A 224 -6.26 2.02 -4.98
CA SER A 224 -5.29 3.01 -4.56
C SER A 224 -4.44 2.45 -3.45
N LEU A 225 -3.12 2.53 -3.56
CA LEU A 225 -2.16 2.21 -2.51
C LEU A 225 -1.60 3.52 -1.96
N ALA A 226 -1.83 3.76 -0.67
CA ALA A 226 -1.27 4.88 0.05
C ALA A 226 -0.20 4.37 1.03
N PRO A 227 0.98 5.03 1.11
CA PRO A 227 2.01 4.67 2.07
C PRO A 227 1.53 4.82 3.50
N SER A 228 2.14 4.08 4.43
CA SER A 228 1.89 4.27 5.85
C SER A 228 2.43 5.64 6.26
N ALA A 229 1.58 6.49 6.84
CA ALA A 229 2.05 7.74 7.43
C ALA A 229 2.91 7.41 8.65
N VAL A 230 4.24 7.33 8.47
CA VAL A 230 5.17 7.13 9.59
C VAL A 230 5.27 8.45 10.38
N PRO A 231 4.84 8.49 11.65
CA PRO A 231 5.02 9.68 12.47
C PRO A 231 6.52 9.93 12.61
N VAL A 232 7.00 11.07 12.12
CA VAL A 232 8.41 11.45 12.28
C VAL A 232 8.70 11.52 13.79
N PRO A 233 9.63 10.70 14.33
CA PRO A 233 9.84 10.63 15.75
C PRO A 233 10.12 12.02 16.35
N ALA A 234 9.55 12.31 17.52
CA ALA A 234 9.83 13.55 18.25
C ALA A 234 11.33 13.82 18.42
N ALA A 235 12.15 12.76 18.39
CA ALA A 235 13.60 12.84 18.37
C ALA A 235 14.16 13.72 17.23
N VAL A 236 13.58 13.70 16.03
CA VAL A 236 14.04 14.57 14.92
C VAL A 236 13.81 16.05 15.26
N TRP A 237 12.67 16.37 15.87
CA TRP A 237 12.37 17.72 16.36
C TRP A 237 13.27 18.11 17.54
N MET A 238 13.59 17.17 18.42
CA MET A 238 14.51 17.38 19.56
C MET A 238 15.96 17.55 19.11
N PHE A 239 16.39 16.81 18.09
CA PHE A 239 17.71 17.00 17.47
C PHE A 239 17.78 18.36 16.77
N GLY A 240 16.74 18.75 16.03
CA GLY A 240 16.66 20.07 15.40
C GLY A 240 16.70 21.22 16.42
N SER A 241 15.91 21.12 17.48
CA SER A 241 15.88 22.16 18.53
C SER A 241 17.15 22.18 19.38
N GLY A 242 17.72 21.00 19.68
CA GLY A 242 18.99 20.87 20.38
C GLY A 242 20.17 21.49 19.62
N LEU A 243 20.23 21.25 18.30
CA LEU A 243 21.28 21.83 17.44
C LEU A 243 21.17 23.36 17.37
N LEU A 244 19.96 23.89 17.19
CA LEU A 244 19.71 25.33 17.22
C LEU A 244 20.05 25.94 18.59
N GLY A 245 19.75 25.24 19.68
CA GLY A 245 20.13 25.62 21.03
C GLY A 245 21.65 25.72 21.21
N LEU A 246 22.41 24.76 20.68
CA LEU A 246 23.88 24.75 20.70
C LEU A 246 24.49 25.93 19.93
N LEU A 247 23.94 26.24 18.75
CA LEU A 247 24.36 27.41 17.95
C LEU A 247 24.01 28.74 18.65
N GLY A 248 22.89 28.80 19.37
CA GLY A 248 22.54 29.96 20.18
C GLY A 248 23.49 30.16 21.38
N ALA A 249 23.90 29.07 22.03
CA ALA A 249 24.80 29.10 23.17
C ALA A 249 26.23 29.53 22.79
N SER A 250 26.74 29.11 21.62
CA SER A 250 28.09 29.46 21.15
C SER A 250 28.24 30.96 20.86
N ARG A 251 27.20 31.63 20.34
CA ARG A 251 27.19 33.08 20.10
C ARG A 251 27.27 33.90 21.38
N ARG A 252 26.68 33.45 22.49
CA ARG A 252 26.76 34.15 23.78
C ARG A 252 28.17 34.13 24.36
N LYS A 253 28.92 33.04 24.17
CA LYS A 253 30.33 32.97 24.62
C LYS A 253 31.23 33.95 23.86
N ALA A 254 31.00 34.16 22.57
CA ALA A 254 31.78 35.09 21.76
C ALA A 254 31.52 36.57 22.12
N LEU A 255 30.30 36.93 22.56
CA LEU A 255 29.98 38.28 23.01
C LEU A 255 30.53 38.59 24.42
N VAL A 256 30.58 37.59 25.31
CA VAL A 256 31.15 37.75 26.65
C VAL A 256 32.69 37.84 26.63
N ALA A 257 33.36 37.19 25.69
CA ALA A 257 34.81 37.28 25.51
C ALA A 257 35.30 38.58 24.82
N ALA A 258 34.38 39.45 24.40
CA ALA A 258 34.68 40.74 23.76
C ALA A 258 34.61 41.93 24.74
N TYR A 259 34.45 41.65 26.03
CA TYR A 259 34.53 42.59 27.16
C TYR A 259 35.74 42.24 28.03
#